data_AF-A0A093VGJ0-F1
#
_entry.id   AF-A0A093VGJ0-F1
#
_cell.length_a   1.000
_cell.length_b   1.000
_cell.length_c   1.000
_cell.angle_alpha   90.00
_cell.angle_beta   90.00
_cell.angle_gamma   90.00
#
_symmetry.space_group_name_H-M   'P 1'
#
loop_
_entity.id
_entity.type
_entity.pdbx_description
1 polymer ?
#
loop_
_entity_poly.entity_id
_entity_poly.type
_entity_poly.pdbx_seq_one_letter_code
_entity_poly.pdbx_strand_id
1 'polypeptide(L)'
;MAKVITMAHVAVHILEFLALLARLPEVYINLRDEEIRTVFGICIRFIQTSREQRLKSESAATRTSTIPARLSGGLREIAAMQPDSSETNIWQESMSNYVYTLTYHVLVFWFLSLKLQDRANHVSWITNRLIFTDELGHEVVEEQTEVFIDLMQRVTYSDLGDTIPYETFPPSPEDGPVSSKSWIIGMSIVTVETAGVSGLTQITKRMASGTTYAEYRQRTAPVLPHQVPATPDTLSTFDSASRTAILPSHVLLQMVTSAFPTPKVSQPIPLPDDAMTRRAISSFDRNDIVDGHKVGVIFIDNNQTTEAEILANTAGSPDYNHFLNGLGTRVSIRGAQFNTQGLHYDIDGEYTFAWRDRVTEMVYHVTTMMPTNLENDPACVAKKRHVGNDFVNIIFNRSNRPFNFETIPSQFNSINIVITPVCRIAESDFSHDADTAHDYSKSFYVVRVMSKPGLPELSPSSTPKVISGKNLAAYVRILAINASVFSLAWNREGGEHISSWRNRLREIKRLRDRVMASRTSSVDASESGFLGHRRNTRTNIHVEDEMASQRVQMRPDMGGDWNADNTISQALDFSRWTR
;
A
#
# COMPACT_ATOMS: atom_id res chain seq x y z
N MET A 1 -11.43 -29.48 4.02
CA MET A 1 -10.40 -28.55 3.52
C MET A 1 -9.26 -28.23 4.50
N ALA A 2 -9.28 -28.71 5.76
CA ALA A 2 -8.27 -28.32 6.77
C ALA A 2 -6.91 -29.05 6.73
N LYS A 3 -6.68 -30.01 5.81
CA LYS A 3 -5.42 -30.78 5.69
C LYS A 3 -4.58 -30.46 4.44
N VAL A 4 -5.02 -29.53 3.58
CA VAL A 4 -4.39 -29.21 2.28
C VAL A 4 -3.34 -28.09 2.38
N ILE A 5 -3.21 -27.44 3.54
CA ILE A 5 -2.54 -26.14 3.73
C ILE A 5 -1.01 -26.26 3.93
N THR A 6 -0.45 -27.46 3.95
CA THR A 6 0.99 -27.67 4.23
C THR A 6 1.90 -27.52 3.01
N MET A 7 1.37 -27.45 1.78
CA MET A 7 2.19 -27.27 0.58
C MET A 7 2.05 -25.85 0.03
N ALA A 8 3.14 -25.08 0.10
CA ALA A 8 3.18 -23.69 -0.35
C ALA A 8 2.76 -23.51 -1.83
N HIS A 9 3.01 -24.53 -2.66
CA HIS A 9 2.58 -24.56 -4.07
C HIS A 9 1.06 -24.57 -4.22
N VAL A 10 0.35 -25.35 -3.40
CA VAL A 10 -1.11 -25.38 -3.40
C VAL A 10 -1.70 -24.07 -2.87
N ALA A 11 -1.01 -23.42 -1.93
CA ALA A 11 -1.42 -22.12 -1.41
C ALA A 11 -1.46 -21.05 -2.53
N VAL A 12 -0.46 -21.02 -3.41
CA VAL A 12 -0.44 -20.10 -4.56
C VAL A 12 -1.65 -20.31 -5.46
N HIS A 13 -1.96 -21.56 -5.83
CA HIS A 13 -3.13 -21.86 -6.66
C HIS A 13 -4.46 -21.40 -6.02
N ILE A 14 -4.63 -21.63 -4.71
CA ILE A 14 -5.83 -21.21 -3.98
C ILE A 14 -5.91 -19.68 -3.94
N LEU A 15 -4.81 -18.99 -3.63
CA LEU A 15 -4.77 -17.54 -3.54
C LEU A 15 -5.01 -16.87 -4.89
N GLU A 16 -4.43 -17.39 -5.98
CA GLU A 16 -4.69 -16.89 -7.33
C GLU A 16 -6.16 -17.07 -7.72
N PHE A 17 -6.76 -18.22 -7.38
CA PHE A 17 -8.19 -18.45 -7.58
C PHE A 17 -9.05 -17.46 -6.79
N LEU A 18 -8.75 -17.22 -5.51
CA LEU A 18 -9.47 -16.27 -4.68
C LEU A 18 -9.31 -14.82 -5.17
N ALA A 19 -8.13 -14.44 -5.66
CA ALA A 19 -7.88 -13.13 -6.27
C ALA A 19 -8.71 -12.93 -7.55
N LEU A 20 -8.80 -13.96 -8.40
CA LEU A 20 -9.64 -13.95 -9.59
C LEU A 20 -11.12 -13.86 -9.23
N LEU A 21 -11.56 -14.64 -8.25
CA LEU A 21 -12.95 -14.67 -7.81
C LEU A 21 -13.41 -13.31 -7.27
N ALA A 22 -12.56 -12.60 -6.52
CA ALA A 22 -12.86 -11.26 -6.00
C ALA A 22 -13.14 -10.22 -7.09
N ARG A 23 -12.74 -10.47 -8.35
CA ARG A 23 -12.96 -9.58 -9.50
C ARG A 23 -14.17 -9.98 -10.35
N LEU A 24 -14.95 -10.97 -9.92
CA LEU A 24 -16.14 -11.46 -10.59
C LEU A 24 -17.39 -11.21 -9.71
N PRO A 25 -17.87 -9.96 -9.61
CA PRO A 25 -18.97 -9.59 -8.71
C PRO A 25 -20.22 -10.44 -8.92
N GLU A 26 -20.54 -10.75 -10.17
CA GLU A 26 -21.68 -11.60 -10.53
C GLU A 26 -21.65 -13.00 -9.87
N VAL A 27 -20.46 -13.50 -9.53
CA VAL A 27 -20.30 -14.83 -8.94
C VAL A 27 -20.48 -14.79 -7.42
N TYR A 28 -20.01 -13.73 -6.76
CA TYR A 28 -20.01 -13.67 -5.29
C TYR A 28 -21.08 -12.76 -4.67
N ILE A 29 -21.89 -12.06 -5.48
CA ILE A 29 -22.90 -11.09 -5.01
C ILE A 29 -23.91 -11.66 -4.00
N ASN A 30 -24.15 -12.97 -4.06
CA ASN A 30 -25.10 -13.70 -3.23
C ASN A 30 -24.45 -14.52 -2.10
N LEU A 31 -23.14 -14.40 -1.90
CA LEU A 31 -22.49 -15.07 -0.77
C LEU A 31 -23.02 -14.52 0.56
N ARG A 32 -23.22 -15.41 1.53
CA ARG A 32 -23.60 -15.07 2.90
C ARG A 32 -22.37 -14.75 3.75
N ASP A 33 -22.59 -14.08 4.88
CA ASP A 33 -21.53 -13.67 5.81
C ASP A 33 -20.60 -14.82 6.23
N GLU A 34 -21.14 -16.03 6.43
CA GLU A 34 -20.36 -17.23 6.79
C GLU A 34 -19.42 -17.69 5.66
N GLU A 35 -19.89 -17.60 4.41
CA GLU A 35 -19.14 -17.97 3.21
C GLU A 35 -18.03 -16.92 2.97
N ILE A 36 -18.34 -15.64 3.16
CA ILE A 36 -17.37 -14.54 3.12
C ILE A 36 -16.29 -14.73 4.20
N ARG A 37 -16.68 -15.02 5.45
CA ARG A 37 -15.75 -15.31 6.55
C ARG A 37 -14.88 -16.54 6.27
N THR A 38 -15.37 -17.51 5.49
CA THR A 38 -14.57 -18.66 5.08
C THR A 38 -13.40 -18.23 4.20
N VAL A 39 -13.60 -17.28 3.27
CA VAL A 39 -12.53 -16.73 2.43
C VAL A 39 -11.46 -16.04 3.27
N PHE A 40 -11.88 -15.14 4.18
CA PHE A 40 -10.94 -14.47 5.10
C PHE A 40 -10.23 -15.48 6.02
N GLY A 41 -10.94 -16.52 6.49
CA GLY A 41 -10.39 -17.56 7.34
C GLY A 41 -9.30 -18.40 6.66
N ILE A 42 -9.45 -18.69 5.36
CA ILE A 42 -8.41 -19.34 4.56
C ILE A 42 -7.15 -18.47 4.52
N CYS A 43 -7.31 -17.18 4.23
CA CYS A 43 -6.20 -16.22 4.16
C CYS A 43 -5.48 -16.08 5.50
N ILE A 44 -6.22 -15.85 6.59
CA ILE A 44 -5.66 -15.76 7.95
C ILE A 44 -4.84 -17.01 8.29
N ARG A 45 -5.31 -18.19 7.91
CA ARG A 45 -4.59 -19.44 8.16
C ARG A 45 -3.29 -19.54 7.37
N PHE A 46 -3.23 -19.02 6.14
CA PHE A 46 -1.97 -18.92 5.39
C PHE A 46 -0.98 -17.95 6.04
N ILE A 47 -1.46 -16.81 6.57
CA ILE A 47 -0.63 -15.87 7.33
C ILE A 47 -0.03 -16.56 8.57
N GLN A 48 -0.87 -17.25 9.35
CA GLN A 48 -0.42 -18.00 10.54
C GLN A 48 0.62 -19.07 10.17
N THR A 49 0.38 -19.82 9.09
CA THR A 49 1.30 -20.87 8.62
C THR A 49 2.65 -20.27 8.18
N SER A 50 2.65 -19.14 7.47
CA SER A 50 3.87 -18.44 7.06
C SER A 50 4.66 -17.92 8.27
N ARG A 51 3.97 -17.41 9.30
CA ARG A 51 4.60 -16.99 10.55
C ARG A 51 5.27 -18.15 11.28
N GLU A 52 4.57 -19.29 11.43
CA GLU A 52 5.13 -20.48 12.06
C GLU A 52 6.38 -20.99 11.33
N GLN A 53 6.41 -20.89 9.99
CA GLN A 53 7.59 -21.23 9.20
C GLN A 53 8.75 -20.28 9.47
N ARG A 54 8.50 -18.97 9.53
CA ARG A 54 9.53 -17.95 9.80
C ARG A 54 10.17 -18.15 11.17
N LEU A 55 9.37 -18.38 12.22
CA LEU A 55 9.86 -18.65 13.57
C LEU A 55 10.69 -19.96 13.65
N LYS A 56 10.30 -20.99 12.90
CA LYS A 56 11.09 -22.23 12.77
C LYS A 56 12.43 -21.98 12.08
N SER A 57 12.46 -21.15 11.03
CA SER A 57 13.70 -20.79 10.34
C SER A 57 14.63 -19.97 11.22
N GLU A 58 14.11 -18.98 11.96
CA GLU A 58 14.89 -18.16 12.90
C GLU A 58 15.47 -19.01 14.03
N SER A 59 14.68 -19.89 14.65
CA SER A 59 15.17 -20.79 15.70
C SER A 59 16.22 -21.80 15.20
N ALA A 60 16.15 -22.23 13.93
CA ALA A 60 17.18 -23.06 13.30
C ALA A 60 18.48 -22.28 13.02
N ALA A 61 18.38 -21.01 12.62
CA ALA A 61 19.53 -20.12 12.41
C ALA A 61 20.26 -19.82 13.74
N THR A 62 19.52 -19.61 14.84
CA THR A 62 20.12 -19.40 16.16
C THR A 62 20.86 -20.64 16.67
N ARG A 63 20.33 -21.85 16.43
CA ARG A 63 20.98 -23.12 16.83
C ARG A 63 22.27 -23.42 16.04
N THR A 64 22.36 -23.01 14.77
CA THR A 64 23.57 -23.18 13.96
C THR A 64 24.68 -22.18 14.34
N SER A 65 24.32 -21.01 14.90
CA SER A 65 25.27 -20.02 15.43
C SER A 65 25.96 -20.43 16.74
N THR A 66 25.43 -21.42 17.46
CA THR A 66 25.92 -21.88 18.77
C THR A 66 26.85 -23.11 18.73
N ILE A 67 27.31 -23.55 17.56
CA ILE A 67 28.30 -24.65 17.50
C ILE A 67 29.68 -24.11 17.93
N PRO A 68 30.26 -24.57 19.06
CA PRO A 68 31.58 -24.12 19.49
C PRO A 68 32.65 -24.59 18.51
N ALA A 69 33.62 -23.72 18.21
CA ALA A 69 34.73 -23.93 17.26
C ALA A 69 35.78 -24.98 17.71
N ARG A 70 35.35 -26.08 18.34
CA ARG A 70 36.19 -27.18 18.82
C ARG A 70 35.59 -28.54 18.48
N LEU A 71 35.43 -28.84 17.19
CA LEU A 71 35.28 -30.22 16.72
C LEU A 71 36.23 -30.46 15.54
N SER A 72 36.93 -31.58 15.61
CA SER A 72 38.03 -31.99 14.73
C SER A 72 37.58 -32.28 13.30
N GLY A 73 38.54 -32.15 12.36
CA GLY A 73 38.35 -32.03 10.91
C GLY A 73 37.67 -33.18 10.15
N GLY A 74 37.18 -34.24 10.80
CA GLY A 74 36.51 -35.35 10.11
C GLY A 74 35.00 -35.17 9.88
N LEU A 75 34.31 -34.36 10.70
CA LEU A 75 32.87 -34.09 10.56
C LEU A 75 32.54 -32.95 9.59
N ARG A 76 33.53 -32.11 9.28
CA ARG A 76 33.40 -31.00 8.31
C ARG A 76 33.28 -31.53 6.87
N GLU A 77 33.97 -32.61 6.54
CA GLU A 77 33.85 -33.27 5.23
C GLU A 77 32.50 -33.95 5.03
N ILE A 78 31.91 -34.52 6.07
CA ILE A 78 30.57 -35.15 5.99
C ILE A 78 29.46 -34.09 5.84
N ALA A 79 29.61 -32.92 6.46
CA ALA A 79 28.69 -31.79 6.26
C ALA A 79 28.83 -31.15 4.87
N ALA A 80 30.03 -31.20 4.26
CA ALA A 80 30.29 -30.70 2.92
C ALA A 80 29.80 -31.65 1.79
N MET A 81 29.42 -32.89 2.12
CA MET A 81 28.87 -33.87 1.18
C MET A 81 27.32 -33.93 1.17
N GLN A 82 26.62 -33.03 1.88
CA GLN A 82 25.17 -32.87 1.70
C GLN A 82 24.87 -32.02 0.45
N PRO A 83 24.07 -32.51 -0.50
CA PRO A 83 23.71 -31.73 -1.68
C PRO A 83 22.75 -30.59 -1.31
N ASP A 84 22.98 -29.40 -1.86
CA ASP A 84 22.03 -28.29 -2.12
C ASP A 84 20.97 -27.95 -1.04
N SER A 85 21.34 -28.00 0.25
CA SER A 85 20.42 -27.61 1.34
C SER A 85 20.27 -26.08 1.48
N SER A 86 21.19 -25.28 0.94
CA SER A 86 21.11 -23.82 0.96
C SER A 86 20.10 -23.28 -0.06
N GLU A 87 20.17 -23.75 -1.31
CA GLU A 87 19.24 -23.33 -2.37
C GLU A 87 17.81 -23.73 -2.03
N THR A 88 17.56 -24.98 -1.67
CA THR A 88 16.21 -25.45 -1.31
C THR A 88 15.58 -24.66 -0.14
N ASN A 89 16.38 -24.25 0.85
CA ASN A 89 15.92 -23.38 1.94
C ASN A 89 15.58 -21.95 1.46
N ILE A 90 16.41 -21.34 0.61
CA ILE A 90 16.16 -20.01 0.03
C ILE A 90 14.86 -20.02 -0.79
N TRP A 91 14.60 -21.10 -1.52
CA TRP A 91 13.39 -21.27 -2.32
C TRP A 91 12.15 -21.34 -1.42
N GLN A 92 12.21 -22.14 -0.36
CA GLN A 92 11.10 -22.30 0.58
C GLN A 92 10.80 -21.01 1.33
N GLU A 93 11.83 -20.25 1.70
CA GLU A 93 11.67 -18.96 2.38
C GLU A 93 11.09 -17.90 1.45
N SER A 94 11.59 -17.81 0.21
CA SER A 94 11.07 -16.87 -0.80
C SER A 94 9.65 -17.21 -1.21
N MET A 95 9.30 -18.50 -1.27
CA MET A 95 7.92 -18.95 -1.45
C MET A 95 7.02 -18.51 -0.32
N SER A 96 7.45 -18.70 0.93
CA SER A 96 6.66 -18.34 2.10
C SER A 96 6.39 -16.83 2.14
N ASN A 97 7.39 -16.01 1.79
CA ASN A 97 7.23 -14.56 1.68
C ASN A 97 6.32 -14.13 0.54
N TYR A 98 6.37 -14.82 -0.60
CA TYR A 98 5.43 -14.58 -1.69
C TYR A 98 3.99 -14.92 -1.28
N VAL A 99 3.77 -16.11 -0.70
CA VAL A 99 2.44 -16.53 -0.19
C VAL A 99 1.93 -15.54 0.85
N TYR A 100 2.78 -15.09 1.78
CA TYR A 100 2.45 -14.07 2.77
C TYR A 100 1.97 -12.78 2.11
N THR A 101 2.74 -12.24 1.16
CA THR A 101 2.41 -10.99 0.46
C THR A 101 1.14 -11.12 -0.38
N LEU A 102 1.01 -12.22 -1.15
CA LEU A 102 -0.17 -12.49 -1.97
C LEU A 102 -1.42 -12.66 -1.10
N THR A 103 -1.30 -13.22 0.11
CA THR A 103 -2.43 -13.39 1.02
C THR A 103 -3.00 -12.03 1.45
N TYR A 104 -2.16 -11.04 1.80
CA TYR A 104 -2.64 -9.70 2.12
C TYR A 104 -3.29 -9.01 0.90
N HIS A 105 -2.75 -9.22 -0.29
CA HIS A 105 -3.36 -8.69 -1.52
C HIS A 105 -4.77 -9.28 -1.75
N VAL A 106 -4.96 -10.58 -1.51
CA VAL A 106 -6.28 -11.22 -1.55
C VAL A 106 -7.22 -10.67 -0.47
N LEU A 107 -6.73 -10.49 0.77
CA LEU A 107 -7.52 -9.88 1.86
C LEU A 107 -8.02 -8.48 1.49
N VAL A 108 -7.13 -7.65 0.92
CA VAL A 108 -7.43 -6.28 0.49
C VAL A 108 -8.53 -6.28 -0.58
N PHE A 109 -8.38 -7.07 -1.64
CA PHE A 109 -9.40 -7.12 -2.69
C PHE A 109 -10.74 -7.65 -2.20
N TRP A 110 -10.74 -8.71 -1.40
CA TRP A 110 -11.98 -9.25 -0.86
C TRP A 110 -12.67 -8.26 0.08
N PHE A 111 -11.93 -7.50 0.88
CA PHE A 111 -12.52 -6.48 1.73
C PHE A 111 -13.13 -5.33 0.91
N LEU A 112 -12.44 -4.88 -0.13
CA LEU A 112 -12.94 -3.86 -1.06
C LEU A 112 -14.13 -4.35 -1.90
N SER A 113 -14.23 -5.65 -2.15
CA SER A 113 -15.33 -6.26 -2.91
C SER A 113 -16.59 -6.47 -2.09
N LEU A 114 -16.53 -6.34 -0.75
CA LEU A 114 -17.70 -6.40 0.13
C LEU A 114 -18.63 -5.21 -0.12
N LYS A 115 -19.93 -5.47 0.04
CA LYS A 115 -20.97 -4.43 0.10
C LYS A 115 -20.68 -3.50 1.27
N LEU A 116 -20.85 -2.20 1.06
CA LEU A 116 -20.52 -1.16 2.04
C LEU A 116 -21.16 -1.41 3.42
N GLN A 117 -22.44 -1.76 3.44
CA GLN A 117 -23.21 -2.04 4.65
C GLN A 117 -22.71 -3.25 5.47
N ASP A 118 -22.05 -4.21 4.81
CA ASP A 118 -21.65 -5.47 5.43
C ASP A 118 -20.22 -5.38 5.99
N ARG A 119 -19.38 -4.45 5.49
CA ARG A 119 -17.96 -4.32 5.87
C ARG A 119 -17.75 -4.26 7.39
N ALA A 120 -18.53 -3.44 8.09
CA ALA A 120 -18.42 -3.25 9.53
C ALA A 120 -18.62 -4.56 10.33
N ASN A 121 -19.48 -5.47 9.84
CA ASN A 121 -19.78 -6.75 10.48
C ASN A 121 -18.60 -7.74 10.43
N HIS A 122 -17.64 -7.50 9.53
CA HIS A 122 -16.48 -8.36 9.34
C HIS A 122 -15.22 -7.84 10.05
N VAL A 123 -15.09 -6.52 10.29
CA VAL A 123 -13.86 -5.92 10.82
C VAL A 123 -13.40 -6.57 12.12
N SER A 124 -14.25 -6.61 13.15
CA SER A 124 -13.88 -7.16 14.46
C SER A 124 -13.46 -8.64 14.38
N TRP A 125 -14.14 -9.42 13.52
CA TRP A 125 -13.79 -10.83 13.30
C TRP A 125 -12.43 -10.99 12.63
N ILE A 126 -12.10 -10.12 11.67
CA ILE A 126 -10.84 -10.12 10.93
C ILE A 126 -9.70 -9.64 11.83
N THR A 127 -9.84 -8.48 12.48
CA THR A 127 -8.78 -7.87 13.31
C THR A 127 -8.35 -8.79 14.45
N ASN A 128 -9.30 -9.35 15.20
CA ASN A 128 -9.02 -10.24 16.33
C ASN A 128 -8.27 -11.52 15.95
N ARG A 129 -8.35 -11.94 14.68
CA ARG A 129 -7.67 -13.14 14.18
C ARG A 129 -6.33 -12.85 13.50
N LEU A 130 -6.03 -11.58 13.22
CA LEU A 130 -4.74 -11.14 12.69
C LEU A 130 -3.77 -10.73 13.80
N ILE A 131 -4.29 -10.27 14.94
CA ILE A 131 -3.53 -10.03 16.17
C ILE A 131 -3.15 -11.37 16.80
N PHE A 132 -1.93 -11.47 17.32
CA PHE A 132 -1.46 -12.66 18.04
C PHE A 132 -0.70 -12.27 19.29
N THR A 133 -0.52 -13.21 20.20
CA THR A 133 0.27 -13.03 21.41
C THR A 133 1.66 -13.62 21.23
N ASP A 134 2.70 -12.89 21.62
CA ASP A 134 4.07 -13.40 21.65
C ASP A 134 4.29 -14.40 22.81
N GLU A 135 5.51 -14.93 22.93
CA GLU A 135 5.91 -15.85 24.01
C GLU A 135 5.84 -15.21 25.42
N LEU A 136 5.86 -13.88 25.50
CA LEU A 136 5.74 -13.08 26.72
C LEU A 136 4.29 -12.70 27.04
N GLY A 137 3.33 -13.12 26.21
CA GLY A 137 1.90 -12.82 26.36
C GLY A 137 1.48 -11.44 25.87
N HIS A 138 2.34 -10.69 25.17
CA HIS A 138 2.00 -9.38 24.63
C HIS A 138 1.31 -9.51 23.27
N GLU A 139 0.25 -8.72 23.03
CA GLU A 139 -0.36 -8.61 21.71
C GLU A 139 0.60 -7.92 20.73
N VAL A 140 0.92 -8.60 19.64
CA VAL A 140 1.78 -8.12 18.55
C VAL A 140 0.96 -8.00 17.28
N VAL A 141 1.16 -6.88 16.58
CA VAL A 141 0.58 -6.61 15.26
C VAL A 141 1.72 -6.51 14.25
N GLU A 142 1.67 -7.37 13.23
CA GLU A 142 2.64 -7.30 12.13
C GLU A 142 2.42 -6.04 11.28
N GLU A 143 3.50 -5.56 10.67
CA GLU A 143 3.50 -4.35 9.85
C GLU A 143 2.47 -4.40 8.71
N GLN A 144 2.36 -5.53 7.99
CA GLN A 144 1.34 -5.71 6.94
C GLN A 144 -0.08 -5.69 7.50
N THR A 145 -0.29 -6.23 8.71
CA THR A 145 -1.57 -6.17 9.40
C THR A 145 -1.93 -4.75 9.79
N GLU A 146 -0.98 -3.94 10.28
CA GLU A 146 -1.22 -2.52 10.58
C GLU A 146 -1.68 -1.75 9.34
N VAL A 147 -1.01 -1.95 8.21
CA VAL A 147 -1.39 -1.33 6.93
C VAL A 147 -2.79 -1.77 6.48
N PHE A 148 -3.12 -3.07 6.63
CA PHE A 148 -4.44 -3.56 6.28
C PHE A 148 -5.54 -3.02 7.20
N ILE A 149 -5.26 -2.85 8.50
CA ILE A 149 -6.17 -2.18 9.44
C ILE A 149 -6.38 -0.72 9.06
N ASP A 150 -5.32 -0.01 8.68
CA ASP A 150 -5.39 1.37 8.19
C ASP A 150 -6.29 1.49 6.94
N LEU A 151 -6.17 0.55 5.99
CA LEU A 151 -7.10 0.46 4.86
C LEU A 151 -8.54 0.22 5.31
N MET A 152 -8.77 -0.74 6.23
CA MET A 152 -10.11 -1.02 6.75
C MET A 152 -10.71 0.26 7.38
N GLN A 153 -9.94 1.01 8.17
CA GLN A 153 -10.40 2.28 8.77
C GLN A 153 -10.88 3.28 7.71
N ARG A 154 -10.19 3.35 6.56
CA ARG A 154 -10.55 4.26 5.47
C ARG A 154 -11.81 3.85 4.74
N VAL A 155 -12.01 2.56 4.49
CA VAL A 155 -13.05 2.08 3.54
C VAL A 155 -14.23 1.36 4.20
N THR A 156 -14.23 1.14 5.51
CA THR A 156 -15.35 0.43 6.18
C THR A 156 -16.68 1.16 6.01
N TYR A 157 -16.68 2.49 6.15
CA TYR A 157 -17.90 3.31 6.12
C TYR A 157 -18.01 4.20 4.88
N SER A 158 -17.13 4.01 3.90
CA SER A 158 -17.17 4.79 2.68
C SER A 158 -16.64 4.04 1.48
N ASP A 159 -17.22 4.31 0.31
CA ASP A 159 -16.68 3.96 -1.00
C ASP A 159 -16.06 5.17 -1.72
N LEU A 160 -15.78 6.25 -0.98
CA LEU A 160 -15.11 7.43 -1.50
C LEU A 160 -13.80 7.04 -2.20
N GLY A 161 -13.61 7.57 -3.41
CA GLY A 161 -12.35 7.45 -4.14
C GLY A 161 -11.26 8.36 -3.58
N ASP A 162 -10.25 8.62 -4.41
CA ASP A 162 -9.18 9.56 -4.09
C ASP A 162 -9.76 10.99 -3.97
N THR A 163 -9.55 11.62 -2.82
CA THR A 163 -9.87 13.05 -2.62
C THR A 163 -8.72 13.91 -3.14
N ILE A 164 -9.03 15.12 -3.59
CA ILE A 164 -8.05 16.08 -4.11
C ILE A 164 -7.95 17.31 -3.19
N PRO A 165 -6.75 17.89 -3.01
CA PRO A 165 -6.61 19.17 -2.33
C PRO A 165 -7.07 20.33 -3.23
N TYR A 166 -7.19 21.52 -2.65
CA TYR A 166 -7.23 22.75 -3.42
C TYR A 166 -5.95 22.94 -4.23
N GLU A 167 -6.05 23.32 -5.52
CA GLU A 167 -4.88 23.64 -6.35
C GLU A 167 -4.05 24.78 -5.74
N THR A 168 -4.74 25.78 -5.20
CA THR A 168 -4.18 26.86 -4.40
C THR A 168 -5.08 27.08 -3.18
N PHE A 169 -4.49 27.03 -1.99
CA PHE A 169 -5.20 27.30 -0.74
C PHE A 169 -4.67 28.61 -0.11
N PRO A 170 -5.54 29.58 0.21
CA PRO A 170 -6.98 29.56 0.03
C PRO A 170 -7.37 29.80 -1.45
N PRO A 171 -8.60 29.44 -1.87
CA PRO A 171 -9.04 29.63 -3.25
C PRO A 171 -9.21 31.10 -3.63
N SER A 172 -9.49 31.99 -2.66
CA SER A 172 -9.60 33.43 -2.88
C SER A 172 -8.63 34.22 -2.00
N PRO A 173 -8.00 35.29 -2.50
CA PRO A 173 -7.21 36.20 -1.66
C PRO A 173 -8.05 36.88 -0.56
N GLU A 174 -9.37 36.96 -0.73
CA GLU A 174 -10.30 37.51 0.26
C GLU A 174 -10.41 36.65 1.53
N ASP A 175 -10.06 35.36 1.44
CA ASP A 175 -10.05 34.44 2.59
C ASP A 175 -8.94 34.78 3.60
N GLY A 176 -7.97 35.61 3.19
CA GLY A 176 -6.92 36.16 4.03
C GLY A 176 -5.71 35.22 4.21
N PRO A 177 -4.79 35.58 5.13
CA PRO A 177 -3.56 34.82 5.32
C PRO A 177 -3.83 33.43 5.90
N VAL A 178 -3.03 32.45 5.50
CA VAL A 178 -3.15 31.06 5.97
C VAL A 178 -2.23 30.81 7.15
N SER A 179 -2.76 30.11 8.14
CA SER A 179 -1.99 29.51 9.22
C SER A 179 -2.03 27.99 9.09
N SER A 180 -0.89 27.32 9.23
CA SER A 180 -0.76 25.87 9.07
C SER A 180 -0.13 25.24 10.31
N LYS A 181 -0.62 24.06 10.69
CA LYS A 181 -0.02 23.27 11.77
C LYS A 181 -0.25 21.79 11.53
N SER A 182 0.71 20.97 11.95
CA SER A 182 0.67 19.52 11.76
C SER A 182 0.83 18.75 13.06
N TRP A 183 0.21 17.58 13.14
CA TRP A 183 0.26 16.68 14.29
C TRP A 183 0.40 15.23 13.83
N ILE A 184 1.05 14.41 14.66
CA ILE A 184 0.94 12.96 14.59
C ILE A 184 -0.20 12.51 15.49
N ILE A 185 -1.14 11.76 14.95
CA ILE A 185 -2.29 11.19 15.65
C ILE A 185 -2.33 9.70 15.36
N GLY A 186 -2.03 8.87 16.35
CA GLY A 186 -1.82 7.44 16.14
C GLY A 186 -0.71 7.20 15.10
N MET A 187 -1.03 6.46 14.03
CA MET A 187 -0.15 6.21 12.88
C MET A 187 -0.53 7.08 11.66
N SER A 188 -0.99 8.31 11.89
CA SER A 188 -1.33 9.26 10.83
C SER A 188 -0.72 10.64 11.07
N ILE A 189 -0.49 11.39 9.99
CA ILE A 189 -0.09 12.79 10.05
C ILE A 189 -1.28 13.64 9.62
N VAL A 190 -1.74 14.53 10.48
CA VAL A 190 -2.83 15.47 10.20
C VAL A 190 -2.25 16.86 10.08
N THR A 191 -2.45 17.50 8.94
CA THR A 191 -2.13 18.91 8.69
C THR A 191 -3.42 19.68 8.54
N VAL A 192 -3.53 20.80 9.26
CA VAL A 192 -4.68 21.70 9.21
C VAL A 192 -4.19 23.07 8.75
N GLU A 193 -4.76 23.55 7.65
CA GLU A 193 -4.48 24.85 7.06
C GLU A 193 -5.75 25.69 7.14
N THR A 194 -5.71 26.82 7.84
CA THR A 194 -6.89 27.67 8.08
C THR A 194 -6.64 29.08 7.56
N ALA A 195 -7.58 29.57 6.75
CA ALA A 195 -7.61 30.94 6.26
C ALA A 195 -8.15 31.89 7.33
N GLY A 196 -7.40 32.95 7.63
CA GLY A 196 -7.60 33.77 8.83
C GLY A 196 -8.79 34.74 8.79
N VAL A 197 -9.36 35.03 7.61
CA VAL A 197 -10.52 35.92 7.47
C VAL A 197 -11.81 35.11 7.37
N SER A 198 -11.89 34.14 6.44
CA SER A 198 -13.12 33.39 6.20
C SER A 198 -13.31 32.18 7.13
N GLY A 199 -12.26 31.75 7.82
CA GLY A 199 -12.24 30.52 8.63
C GLY A 199 -12.31 29.23 7.81
N LEU A 200 -12.21 29.33 6.47
CA LEU A 200 -12.12 28.17 5.59
C LEU A 200 -10.88 27.36 5.96
N THR A 201 -11.04 26.05 6.12
CA THR A 201 -9.97 25.16 6.56
C THR A 201 -9.84 23.97 5.62
N GLN A 202 -8.62 23.68 5.18
CA GLN A 202 -8.25 22.43 4.52
C GLN A 202 -7.61 21.49 5.55
N ILE A 203 -8.14 20.29 5.67
CA ILE A 203 -7.59 19.22 6.50
C ILE A 203 -6.98 18.17 5.57
N THR A 204 -5.67 17.95 5.72
CA THR A 204 -4.95 16.88 5.03
C THR A 204 -4.62 15.78 6.03
N LYS A 205 -5.17 14.58 5.83
CA LYS A 205 -4.88 13.40 6.66
C LYS A 205 -4.09 12.38 5.85
N ARG A 206 -2.85 12.16 6.27
CA ARG A 206 -1.89 11.23 5.66
C ARG A 206 -1.86 9.93 6.45
N MET A 207 -2.19 8.84 5.79
CA MET A 207 -2.19 7.49 6.33
C MET A 207 -1.31 6.59 5.43
N ALA A 208 -1.03 5.38 5.93
CA ALA A 208 -0.25 4.40 5.17
C ALA A 208 -0.96 4.01 3.86
N SER A 209 -2.28 3.74 3.93
CA SER A 209 -3.10 3.31 2.80
C SER A 209 -3.53 4.43 1.86
N GLY A 210 -3.31 5.71 2.21
CA GLY A 210 -3.66 6.84 1.36
C GLY A 210 -3.59 8.20 2.06
N THR A 211 -3.78 9.28 1.30
CA THR A 211 -3.92 10.64 1.82
C THR A 211 -5.32 11.14 1.50
N THR A 212 -6.04 11.67 2.51
CA THR A 212 -7.38 12.25 2.32
C THR A 212 -7.38 13.75 2.59
N TYR A 213 -8.20 14.47 1.84
CA TYR A 213 -8.41 15.91 1.95
C TYR A 213 -9.87 16.19 2.29
N ALA A 214 -10.11 17.12 3.20
CA ALA A 214 -11.45 17.54 3.58
C ALA A 214 -11.49 19.05 3.79
N GLU A 215 -12.63 19.64 3.43
CA GLU A 215 -12.95 21.02 3.78
C GLU A 215 -13.68 21.05 5.12
N TYR A 216 -13.27 21.98 5.98
CA TYR A 216 -13.95 22.32 7.21
C TYR A 216 -14.23 23.81 7.26
N ARG A 217 -15.45 24.19 7.60
CA ARG A 217 -15.82 25.58 7.86
C ARG A 217 -16.79 25.66 9.02
N GLN A 218 -16.34 26.24 10.13
CA GLN A 218 -17.20 26.45 11.28
C GLN A 218 -18.17 27.59 10.99
N ARG A 219 -19.48 27.29 11.01
CA ARG A 219 -20.53 28.31 10.84
C ARG A 219 -20.77 29.02 12.16
N THR A 220 -20.66 30.35 12.16
CA THR A 220 -20.89 31.20 13.33
C THR A 220 -22.12 32.07 13.14
N ALA A 221 -22.88 32.29 14.21
CA ALA A 221 -23.88 33.35 14.24
C ALA A 221 -23.18 34.73 14.25
N PRO A 222 -23.86 35.83 13.89
CA PRO A 222 -23.30 37.17 14.00
C PRO A 222 -22.84 37.47 15.43
N VAL A 223 -21.62 38.00 15.57
CA VAL A 223 -21.05 38.36 16.88
C VAL A 223 -21.82 39.57 17.43
N LEU A 224 -22.27 39.48 18.69
CA LEU A 224 -22.93 40.61 19.33
C LEU A 224 -21.92 41.73 19.57
N PRO A 225 -22.30 43.02 19.43
CA PRO A 225 -21.35 44.14 19.52
C PRO A 225 -20.48 44.17 20.78
N HIS A 226 -21.01 43.72 21.92
CA HIS A 226 -20.28 43.67 23.20
C HIS A 226 -19.27 42.51 23.31
N GLN A 227 -19.29 41.56 22.37
CA GLN A 227 -18.37 40.43 22.30
C GLN A 227 -17.22 40.66 21.32
N VAL A 228 -17.27 41.76 20.56
CA VAL A 228 -16.16 42.18 19.69
C VAL A 228 -15.03 42.68 20.60
N PRO A 229 -13.83 42.10 20.56
CA PRO A 229 -12.71 42.56 21.38
C PRO A 229 -12.41 44.03 21.13
N ALA A 230 -12.24 44.81 22.21
CA ALA A 230 -11.99 46.26 22.13
C ALA A 230 -10.62 46.62 21.50
N THR A 231 -9.71 45.65 21.39
CA THR A 231 -8.38 45.80 20.79
C THR A 231 -8.23 44.82 19.62
N PRO A 232 -8.64 45.18 18.38
CA PRO A 232 -8.27 44.41 17.22
C PRO A 232 -6.74 44.54 17.00
N ASP A 233 -6.07 43.44 16.65
CA ASP A 233 -4.66 43.47 16.27
C ASP A 233 -4.40 44.58 15.24
N THR A 234 -3.45 45.46 15.55
CA THR A 234 -3.20 46.78 14.95
C THR A 234 -2.69 46.77 13.48
N LEU A 235 -2.86 45.68 12.73
CA LEU A 235 -2.22 45.47 11.42
C LEU A 235 -3.18 45.15 10.25
N SER A 236 -4.49 45.41 10.32
CA SER A 236 -5.42 45.00 9.25
C SER A 236 -6.48 46.04 8.88
N THR A 237 -6.53 46.40 7.59
CA THR A 237 -7.45 47.34 6.93
C THR A 237 -8.83 46.77 6.60
N PHE A 238 -9.19 45.57 7.08
CA PHE A 238 -10.47 44.90 6.76
C PHE A 238 -11.52 45.03 7.87
N ASP A 239 -12.79 44.98 7.46
CA ASP A 239 -13.98 45.15 8.31
C ASP A 239 -14.00 44.11 9.45
N SER A 240 -13.96 44.58 10.69
CA SER A 240 -13.83 43.73 11.89
C SER A 240 -15.05 42.85 12.15
N ALA A 241 -16.19 43.13 11.48
CA ALA A 241 -17.43 42.41 11.64
C ALA A 241 -17.47 41.03 10.95
N SER A 242 -16.60 40.75 9.97
CA SER A 242 -16.62 39.51 9.18
C SER A 242 -15.47 38.54 9.46
N ARG A 243 -14.61 38.83 10.45
CA ARG A 243 -13.39 38.05 10.72
C ARG A 243 -13.67 36.88 11.67
N THR A 244 -13.62 35.65 11.16
CA THR A 244 -13.55 34.43 11.99
C THR A 244 -12.09 34.05 12.22
N ALA A 245 -11.46 34.66 13.23
CA ALA A 245 -10.08 34.34 13.60
C ALA A 245 -10.01 32.93 14.24
N ILE A 246 -9.80 31.91 13.42
CA ILE A 246 -9.69 30.51 13.84
C ILE A 246 -8.25 30.04 13.66
N LEU A 247 -7.65 29.53 14.73
CA LEU A 247 -6.34 28.88 14.66
C LEU A 247 -6.50 27.39 14.29
N PRO A 248 -5.53 26.79 13.57
CA PRO A 248 -5.58 25.37 13.21
C PRO A 248 -5.71 24.44 14.43
N SER A 249 -5.14 24.85 15.57
CA SER A 249 -5.22 24.09 16.81
C SER A 249 -6.65 24.00 17.36
N HIS A 250 -7.49 25.01 17.11
CA HIS A 250 -8.91 24.99 17.52
C HIS A 250 -9.68 23.92 16.75
N VAL A 251 -9.49 23.83 15.43
CA VAL A 251 -10.16 22.83 14.59
C VAL A 251 -9.87 21.41 15.08
N LEU A 252 -8.59 21.11 15.34
CA LEU A 252 -8.22 19.79 15.86
C LEU A 252 -8.77 19.53 17.26
N LEU A 253 -8.75 20.53 18.13
CA LEU A 253 -9.29 20.44 19.49
C LEU A 253 -10.78 20.04 19.47
N GLN A 254 -11.58 20.65 18.58
CA GLN A 254 -13.00 20.35 18.43
C GLN A 254 -13.29 18.90 17.98
N MET A 255 -12.37 18.27 17.24
CA MET A 255 -12.56 16.91 16.71
C MET A 255 -12.06 15.81 17.65
N VAL A 256 -11.02 16.08 18.43
CA VAL A 256 -10.27 15.03 19.16
C VAL A 256 -10.50 15.07 20.67
N THR A 257 -10.89 16.22 21.23
CA THR A 257 -10.98 16.34 22.69
C THR A 257 -12.32 15.91 23.25
N SER A 258 -12.25 15.35 24.46
CA SER A 258 -13.39 15.06 25.32
C SER A 258 -13.14 15.73 26.67
N ALA A 259 -14.20 15.95 27.45
CA ALA A 259 -14.08 16.43 28.83
C ALA A 259 -13.33 15.44 29.74
N PHE A 260 -13.21 14.17 29.32
CA PHE A 260 -12.43 13.16 30.01
C PHE A 260 -10.94 13.19 29.63
N PRO A 261 -10.01 13.01 30.59
CA PRO A 261 -8.58 12.98 30.31
C PRO A 261 -8.20 11.91 29.27
N THR A 262 -7.66 12.33 28.14
CA THR A 262 -7.12 11.40 27.13
C THR A 262 -5.76 10.87 27.59
N PRO A 263 -5.53 9.54 27.58
CA PRO A 263 -4.22 8.96 27.92
C PRO A 263 -3.08 9.57 27.11
N LYS A 264 -1.90 9.78 27.73
CA LYS A 264 -0.75 10.44 27.07
C LYS A 264 -0.34 9.79 25.74
N VAL A 265 -0.49 8.47 25.63
CA VAL A 265 -0.11 7.69 24.44
C VAL A 265 -1.04 7.97 23.24
N SER A 266 -2.30 8.35 23.48
CA SER A 266 -3.30 8.64 22.45
C SER A 266 -3.49 10.14 22.17
N GLN A 267 -2.77 11.02 22.88
CA GLN A 267 -2.82 12.46 22.64
C GLN A 267 -2.14 12.83 21.32
N PRO A 268 -2.70 13.78 20.55
CA PRO A 268 -2.05 14.35 19.38
C PRO A 268 -0.67 14.93 19.70
N ILE A 269 0.34 14.55 18.91
CA ILE A 269 1.71 15.04 19.07
C ILE A 269 1.93 16.16 18.05
N PRO A 270 2.00 17.45 18.46
CA PRO A 270 2.30 18.54 17.54
C PRO A 270 3.70 18.37 16.94
N LEU A 271 3.79 18.57 15.62
CA LEU A 271 5.03 18.59 14.88
C LEU A 271 5.64 20.01 14.91
N PRO A 272 6.97 20.14 15.07
CA PRO A 272 7.63 21.44 14.99
C PRO A 272 7.57 22.00 13.57
N ASP A 273 7.47 23.32 13.44
CA ASP A 273 7.53 24.01 12.14
C ASP A 273 8.99 24.31 11.76
N ASP A 274 9.74 23.25 11.48
CA ASP A 274 11.14 23.33 11.08
C ASP A 274 11.35 22.77 9.67
N ALA A 275 12.51 23.12 9.06
CA ALA A 275 12.82 22.69 7.70
C ALA A 275 12.91 21.16 7.57
N MET A 276 13.30 20.46 8.64
CA MET A 276 13.41 18.99 8.62
C MET A 276 12.04 18.32 8.59
N THR A 277 11.08 18.78 9.39
CA THR A 277 9.71 18.25 9.37
C THR A 277 9.03 18.51 8.03
N ARG A 278 9.17 19.72 7.48
CA ARG A 278 8.61 20.04 6.14
C ARG A 278 9.20 19.15 5.05
N ARG A 279 10.51 18.88 5.08
CA ARG A 279 11.15 17.92 4.16
C ARG A 279 10.65 16.49 4.35
N ALA A 280 10.44 16.06 5.60
CA ALA A 280 9.92 14.72 5.88
C ALA A 280 8.50 14.54 5.34
N ILE A 281 7.62 15.52 5.55
CA ILE A 281 6.24 15.51 5.01
C ILE A 281 6.27 15.55 3.48
N SER A 282 7.10 16.42 2.88
CA SER A 282 7.23 16.49 1.42
C SER A 282 7.78 15.19 0.81
N SER A 283 8.72 14.53 1.48
CA SER A 283 9.22 13.21 1.07
C SER A 283 8.11 12.16 1.15
N PHE A 284 7.32 12.19 2.22
CA PHE A 284 6.19 11.29 2.38
C PHE A 284 5.12 11.48 1.29
N ASP A 285 4.83 12.72 0.92
CA ASP A 285 3.84 13.04 -0.12
C ASP A 285 4.30 12.63 -1.53
N ARG A 286 5.60 12.41 -1.75
CA ARG A 286 6.14 11.85 -3.01
C ARG A 286 6.02 10.33 -3.11
N ASN A 287 5.78 9.64 -1.99
CA ASN A 287 5.58 8.20 -2.01
C ASN A 287 4.17 7.88 -2.51
N ASP A 288 4.10 7.04 -3.53
CA ASP A 288 2.84 6.64 -4.15
C ASP A 288 1.87 6.01 -3.14
N ILE A 289 0.58 6.32 -3.30
CA ILE A 289 -0.51 5.75 -2.50
C ILE A 289 -1.02 4.43 -3.05
N VAL A 290 -0.50 4.01 -4.20
CA VAL A 290 -0.82 2.76 -4.89
C VAL A 290 0.47 1.98 -5.15
N ASP A 291 0.39 0.66 -5.15
CA ASP A 291 1.51 -0.18 -5.51
C ASP A 291 1.67 -0.18 -7.05
N GLY A 292 2.77 0.40 -7.52
CA GLY A 292 3.10 0.54 -8.93
C GLY A 292 3.78 -0.71 -9.49
N HIS A 293 3.28 -1.20 -10.61
CA HIS A 293 3.84 -2.30 -11.38
C HIS A 293 4.16 -1.85 -12.80
N LYS A 294 5.29 -2.33 -13.32
CA LYS A 294 5.69 -2.14 -14.71
C LYS A 294 5.77 -3.49 -15.41
N VAL A 295 5.21 -3.54 -16.63
CA VAL A 295 5.11 -4.78 -17.41
C VAL A 295 5.34 -4.47 -18.88
N GLY A 296 6.31 -5.14 -19.50
CA GLY A 296 6.54 -4.97 -20.94
C GLY A 296 5.46 -5.66 -21.76
N VAL A 297 5.11 -5.08 -22.91
CA VAL A 297 4.18 -5.69 -23.88
C VAL A 297 4.85 -5.72 -25.24
N ILE A 298 5.08 -6.93 -25.74
CA ILE A 298 5.90 -7.18 -26.93
C ILE A 298 5.04 -7.91 -27.96
N PHE A 299 5.04 -7.38 -29.18
CA PHE A 299 4.32 -7.96 -30.31
C PHE A 299 5.31 -8.66 -31.25
N ILE A 300 5.05 -9.93 -31.53
CA ILE A 300 5.82 -10.73 -32.50
C ILE A 300 4.91 -11.03 -33.68
N ASP A 301 5.25 -10.52 -34.85
CA ASP A 301 4.48 -10.74 -36.07
C ASP A 301 4.83 -12.08 -36.76
N ASN A 302 4.13 -12.38 -37.86
CA ASN A 302 4.38 -13.54 -38.68
C ASN A 302 5.85 -13.60 -39.14
N ASN A 303 6.47 -14.78 -39.01
CA ASN A 303 7.84 -15.07 -39.43
C ASN A 303 8.96 -14.29 -38.72
N GLN A 304 8.68 -13.45 -37.73
CA GLN A 304 9.71 -12.77 -36.95
C GLN A 304 10.34 -13.72 -35.93
N THR A 305 11.67 -13.75 -35.89
CA THR A 305 12.42 -14.59 -34.94
C THR A 305 13.56 -13.85 -34.25
N THR A 306 14.03 -12.75 -34.81
CA THR A 306 15.17 -12.01 -34.23
C THR A 306 14.69 -10.89 -33.32
N GLU A 307 15.47 -10.60 -32.26
CA GLU A 307 15.14 -9.54 -31.29
C GLU A 307 14.95 -8.18 -31.96
N ALA A 308 15.85 -7.81 -32.89
CA ALA A 308 15.81 -6.52 -33.57
C ALA A 308 14.55 -6.35 -34.41
N GLU A 309 14.13 -7.38 -35.15
CA GLU A 309 12.89 -7.35 -35.94
C GLU A 309 11.64 -7.18 -35.06
N ILE A 310 11.61 -7.90 -33.93
CA ILE A 310 10.48 -7.85 -32.98
C ILE A 310 10.35 -6.46 -32.35
N LEU A 311 11.47 -5.86 -31.92
CA LEU A 311 11.47 -4.53 -31.30
C LEU A 311 11.28 -3.40 -32.31
N ALA A 312 11.62 -3.62 -33.59
CA ALA A 312 11.44 -2.63 -34.65
C ALA A 312 9.96 -2.34 -34.97
N ASN A 313 9.04 -3.24 -34.62
CA ASN A 313 7.60 -3.09 -34.85
C ASN A 313 7.06 -1.76 -34.31
N THR A 314 6.37 -1.00 -35.17
CA THR A 314 5.74 0.30 -34.86
C THR A 314 4.21 0.23 -34.83
N ALA A 315 3.63 -0.88 -35.28
CA ALA A 315 2.21 -1.14 -35.23
C ALA A 315 1.98 -2.63 -34.98
N GLY A 316 0.87 -2.97 -34.32
CA GLY A 316 0.44 -4.35 -34.16
C GLY A 316 -0.83 -4.65 -34.97
N SER A 317 -1.22 -5.91 -34.97
CA SER A 317 -2.42 -6.40 -35.66
C SER A 317 -3.73 -5.95 -34.98
N PRO A 318 -4.88 -6.02 -35.68
CA PRO A 318 -6.15 -5.54 -35.11
C PRO A 318 -6.61 -6.30 -33.85
N ASP A 319 -6.32 -7.59 -33.74
CA ASP A 319 -6.57 -8.39 -32.53
C ASP A 319 -5.66 -8.01 -31.36
N TYR A 320 -4.41 -7.67 -31.64
CA TYR A 320 -3.48 -7.14 -30.65
C TYR A 320 -3.96 -5.78 -30.12
N ASN A 321 -4.45 -4.90 -31.00
CA ASN A 321 -5.02 -3.62 -30.60
C ASN A 321 -6.31 -3.81 -29.77
N HIS A 322 -7.15 -4.80 -30.11
CA HIS A 322 -8.30 -5.18 -29.30
C HIS A 322 -7.88 -5.65 -27.90
N PHE A 323 -6.84 -6.48 -27.82
CA PHE A 323 -6.26 -6.92 -26.55
C PHE A 323 -5.70 -5.76 -25.73
N LEU A 324 -4.92 -4.85 -26.33
CA LEU A 324 -4.36 -3.68 -25.65
C LEU A 324 -5.45 -2.77 -25.06
N ASN A 325 -6.50 -2.50 -25.83
CA ASN A 325 -7.66 -1.72 -25.36
C ASN A 325 -8.39 -2.40 -24.20
N GLY A 326 -8.39 -3.73 -24.15
CA GLY A 326 -8.90 -4.49 -23.00
C GLY A 326 -7.93 -4.51 -21.81
N LEU A 327 -6.63 -4.32 -22.04
CA LEU A 327 -5.56 -4.46 -21.05
C LEU A 327 -5.44 -3.22 -20.15
N GLY A 328 -5.68 -2.03 -20.70
CA GLY A 328 -5.69 -0.79 -19.94
C GLY A 328 -6.32 0.36 -20.71
N THR A 329 -6.19 1.57 -20.16
CA THR A 329 -6.61 2.80 -20.82
C THR A 329 -5.38 3.45 -21.47
N ARG A 330 -5.55 3.98 -22.68
CA ARG A 330 -4.51 4.75 -23.36
C ARG A 330 -4.36 6.11 -22.66
N VAL A 331 -3.17 6.40 -22.15
CA VAL A 331 -2.84 7.61 -21.38
C VAL A 331 -1.68 8.37 -22.03
N SER A 332 -1.70 9.70 -21.91
CA SER A 332 -0.60 10.57 -22.35
C SER A 332 0.52 10.56 -21.31
N ILE A 333 1.76 10.42 -21.77
CA ILE A 333 2.97 10.53 -20.93
C ILE A 333 3.28 12.01 -20.65
N ARG A 334 2.91 12.91 -21.56
CA ARG A 334 3.10 14.35 -21.38
C ARG A 334 2.25 14.86 -20.21
N GLY A 335 2.90 15.43 -19.20
CA GLY A 335 2.23 16.02 -18.03
C GLY A 335 1.50 15.01 -17.15
N ALA A 336 1.93 13.74 -17.18
CA ALA A 336 1.32 12.67 -16.38
C ALA A 336 1.37 13.02 -14.88
N GLN A 337 0.22 12.90 -14.21
CA GLN A 337 0.05 13.08 -12.76
C GLN A 337 0.17 11.75 -11.98
N PHE A 338 0.65 10.71 -12.66
CA PHE A 338 0.88 9.38 -12.11
C PHE A 338 2.32 8.95 -12.39
N ASN A 339 2.77 7.89 -11.72
CA ASN A 339 4.13 7.40 -11.88
C ASN A 339 4.27 6.67 -13.23
N THR A 340 5.02 7.24 -14.18
CA THR A 340 5.19 6.69 -15.53
C THR A 340 6.15 5.50 -15.58
N GLN A 341 6.65 5.02 -14.44
CA GLN A 341 7.53 3.85 -14.30
C GLN A 341 8.82 3.90 -15.16
N GLY A 342 9.31 5.12 -15.44
CA GLY A 342 10.53 5.37 -16.20
C GLY A 342 10.31 5.78 -17.65
N LEU A 343 9.05 5.87 -18.12
CA LEU A 343 8.75 6.41 -19.45
C LEU A 343 8.84 7.93 -19.48
N HIS A 344 9.50 8.45 -20.51
CA HIS A 344 9.69 9.87 -20.76
C HIS A 344 9.08 10.29 -22.10
N TYR A 345 8.28 11.37 -22.09
CA TYR A 345 7.57 11.88 -23.28
C TYR A 345 8.50 12.13 -24.48
N ASP A 346 9.67 12.75 -24.24
CA ASP A 346 10.56 13.18 -25.32
C ASP A 346 11.27 12.01 -26.03
N ILE A 347 11.43 10.87 -25.35
CA ILE A 347 12.27 9.76 -25.80
C ILE A 347 11.43 8.52 -26.13
N ASP A 348 10.43 8.23 -25.30
CA ASP A 348 9.74 6.93 -25.29
C ASP A 348 8.35 6.98 -25.97
N GLY A 349 7.96 8.16 -26.48
CA GLY A 349 6.72 8.37 -27.21
C GLY A 349 5.67 9.13 -26.41
N GLU A 350 4.55 9.43 -27.06
CA GLU A 350 3.54 10.33 -26.50
C GLU A 350 2.51 9.63 -25.60
N TYR A 351 2.21 8.37 -25.91
CA TYR A 351 1.15 7.60 -25.27
C TYR A 351 1.65 6.24 -24.83
N THR A 352 1.04 5.74 -23.75
CA THR A 352 1.17 4.36 -23.32
C THR A 352 -0.18 3.82 -22.85
N PHE A 353 -0.24 2.54 -22.49
CA PHE A 353 -1.37 1.98 -21.77
C PHE A 353 -1.04 1.93 -20.27
N ALA A 354 -2.02 2.33 -19.46
CA ALA A 354 -1.97 2.16 -18.02
C ALA A 354 -3.30 1.60 -17.51
N TRP A 355 -3.25 0.84 -16.44
CA TRP A 355 -4.42 0.37 -15.72
C TRP A 355 -4.26 0.71 -14.25
N ARG A 356 -5.33 1.19 -13.62
CA ARG A 356 -5.33 1.57 -12.22
C ARG A 356 -6.56 1.02 -11.53
N ASP A 357 -6.35 0.50 -10.33
CA ASP A 357 -7.36 0.10 -9.37
C ASP A 357 -7.19 0.93 -8.08
N ARG A 358 -8.03 0.71 -7.07
CA ARG A 358 -7.96 1.40 -5.77
C ARG A 358 -6.64 1.22 -5.02
N VAL A 359 -5.86 0.19 -5.37
CA VAL A 359 -4.68 -0.26 -4.61
C VAL A 359 -3.44 -0.42 -5.48
N THR A 360 -3.63 -0.81 -6.75
CA THR A 360 -2.51 -1.12 -7.65
C THR A 360 -2.60 -0.28 -8.91
N GLU A 361 -1.44 0.10 -9.42
CA GLU A 361 -1.29 0.78 -10.71
C GLU A 361 -0.35 -0.04 -11.58
N MET A 362 -0.68 -0.19 -12.86
CA MET A 362 0.11 -0.90 -13.85
C MET A 362 0.38 0.01 -15.02
N VAL A 363 1.66 0.24 -15.32
CA VAL A 363 2.09 0.93 -16.54
C VAL A 363 2.70 -0.10 -17.48
N TYR A 364 2.21 -0.11 -18.72
CA TYR A 364 2.69 -1.05 -19.72
C TYR A 364 3.79 -0.43 -20.57
N HIS A 365 4.92 -1.11 -20.72
CA HIS A 365 5.96 -0.69 -21.68
C HIS A 365 5.65 -1.34 -23.03
N VAL A 366 4.81 -0.66 -23.82
CA VAL A 366 4.31 -1.17 -25.10
C VAL A 366 5.31 -0.85 -26.23
N THR A 367 6.02 -1.87 -26.72
CA THR A 367 7.12 -1.67 -27.69
C THR A 367 6.66 -1.05 -29.01
N THR A 368 5.41 -1.31 -29.42
CA THR A 368 4.81 -0.78 -30.65
C THR A 368 4.45 0.70 -30.55
N MET A 369 4.29 1.26 -29.34
CA MET A 369 4.00 2.67 -29.12
C MET A 369 5.26 3.53 -28.92
N MET A 370 6.40 2.89 -28.65
CA MET A 370 7.69 3.56 -28.54
C MET A 370 8.27 3.87 -29.93
N PRO A 371 8.91 5.03 -30.12
CA PRO A 371 9.48 5.40 -31.41
C PRO A 371 10.60 4.44 -31.83
N THR A 372 10.66 4.12 -33.13
CA THR A 372 11.74 3.31 -33.73
C THR A 372 12.57 4.20 -34.65
N ASN A 373 13.88 4.29 -34.42
CA ASN A 373 14.81 5.00 -35.28
C ASN A 373 15.90 4.04 -35.77
N LEU A 374 15.61 3.27 -36.83
CA LEU A 374 16.52 2.22 -37.32
C LEU A 374 17.87 2.77 -37.84
N GLU A 375 17.94 4.03 -38.26
CA GLU A 375 19.17 4.66 -38.74
C GLU A 375 20.18 4.90 -37.59
N ASN A 376 19.70 5.30 -36.42
CA ASN A 376 20.54 5.65 -35.27
C ASN A 376 20.61 4.52 -34.22
N ASP A 377 19.57 3.68 -34.14
CA ASP A 377 19.44 2.59 -33.17
C ASP A 377 18.92 1.32 -33.87
N PRO A 378 19.76 0.65 -34.69
CA PRO A 378 19.37 -0.56 -35.42
C PRO A 378 19.04 -1.74 -34.49
N ALA A 379 19.55 -1.73 -33.26
CA ALA A 379 19.29 -2.76 -32.25
C ALA A 379 18.10 -2.42 -31.32
N CYS A 380 17.43 -1.28 -31.52
CA CYS A 380 16.32 -0.81 -30.68
C CYS A 380 16.65 -0.82 -29.17
N VAL A 381 17.88 -0.42 -28.81
CA VAL A 381 18.38 -0.36 -27.44
C VAL A 381 17.48 0.50 -26.55
N ALA A 382 16.90 1.60 -27.07
CA ALA A 382 16.00 2.45 -26.31
C ALA A 382 14.76 1.69 -25.80
N LYS A 383 14.16 0.86 -26.66
CA LYS A 383 13.02 -0.01 -26.29
C LYS A 383 13.45 -1.13 -25.36
N LYS A 384 14.57 -1.77 -25.68
CA LYS A 384 15.16 -2.85 -24.87
C LYS A 384 15.48 -2.39 -23.45
N ARG A 385 15.90 -1.14 -23.26
CA ARG A 385 16.14 -0.55 -21.93
C ARG A 385 14.90 -0.61 -21.03
N HIS A 386 13.70 -0.53 -21.59
CA HIS A 386 12.45 -0.62 -20.82
C HIS A 386 12.05 -2.08 -20.62
N VAL A 387 11.69 -2.78 -21.70
CA VAL A 387 11.18 -4.18 -21.62
C VAL A 387 12.22 -5.18 -21.13
N GLY A 388 13.50 -4.88 -21.31
CA GLY A 388 14.61 -5.65 -20.76
C GLY A 388 14.79 -5.42 -19.26
N ASN A 389 14.41 -4.26 -18.70
CA ASN A 389 14.48 -3.99 -17.26
C ASN A 389 13.17 -4.30 -16.52
N ASP A 390 12.18 -4.85 -17.24
CA ASP A 390 10.94 -5.34 -16.66
C ASP A 390 11.10 -6.81 -16.25
N PHE A 391 10.65 -7.12 -15.04
CA PHE A 391 10.67 -8.51 -14.55
C PHE A 391 9.66 -9.40 -15.27
N VAL A 392 8.56 -8.79 -15.74
CA VAL A 392 7.44 -9.49 -16.38
C VAL A 392 7.18 -8.86 -17.74
N ASN A 393 7.09 -9.70 -18.78
CA ASN A 393 6.74 -9.29 -20.13
C ASN A 393 5.55 -10.09 -20.66
N ILE A 394 4.59 -9.42 -21.30
CA ILE A 394 3.49 -10.03 -22.04
C ILE A 394 3.92 -10.13 -23.51
N ILE A 395 3.97 -11.35 -24.03
CA ILE A 395 4.37 -11.64 -25.41
C ILE A 395 3.13 -12.01 -26.21
N PHE A 396 2.71 -11.12 -27.11
CA PHE A 396 1.66 -11.43 -28.08
C PHE A 396 2.27 -12.06 -29.31
N ASN A 397 2.24 -13.39 -29.37
CA ASN A 397 2.94 -14.18 -30.37
C ASN A 397 2.03 -14.52 -31.55
N ARG A 398 2.29 -13.88 -32.69
CA ARG A 398 1.66 -14.19 -33.97
C ARG A 398 2.52 -15.04 -34.90
N SER A 399 3.72 -15.45 -34.51
CA SER A 399 4.62 -16.21 -35.40
C SER A 399 4.16 -17.65 -35.72
N ASN A 400 3.15 -18.18 -35.01
CA ASN A 400 2.75 -19.60 -35.02
C ASN A 400 3.88 -20.59 -34.64
N ARG A 401 4.99 -20.08 -34.09
CA ARG A 401 6.11 -20.87 -33.58
C ARG A 401 6.15 -20.79 -32.05
N PRO A 402 6.69 -21.82 -31.37
CA PRO A 402 6.91 -21.73 -29.93
C PRO A 402 7.87 -20.57 -29.62
N PHE A 403 7.47 -19.69 -28.70
CA PHE A 403 8.33 -18.62 -28.24
C PHE A 403 9.49 -19.19 -27.41
N ASN A 404 10.72 -18.78 -27.72
CA ASN A 404 11.88 -19.11 -26.90
C ASN A 404 12.09 -18.02 -25.84
N PHE A 405 12.32 -18.41 -24.58
CA PHE A 405 12.58 -17.46 -23.49
C PHE A 405 13.81 -16.58 -23.77
N GLU A 406 14.82 -17.13 -24.44
CA GLU A 406 16.08 -16.43 -24.76
C GLU A 406 15.98 -15.49 -25.97
N THR A 407 14.80 -15.40 -26.62
CA THR A 407 14.61 -14.51 -27.79
C THR A 407 14.93 -13.05 -27.46
N ILE A 408 14.64 -12.62 -26.22
CA ILE A 408 14.92 -11.27 -25.72
C ILE A 408 15.79 -11.42 -24.48
N PRO A 409 17.13 -11.49 -24.66
CA PRO A 409 18.04 -11.75 -23.56
C PRO A 409 18.06 -10.56 -22.61
N SER A 410 17.74 -10.83 -21.34
CA SER A 410 17.84 -9.88 -20.24
C SER A 410 18.14 -10.61 -18.92
N GLN A 411 18.89 -9.95 -18.05
CA GLN A 411 19.12 -10.41 -16.68
C GLN A 411 17.87 -10.27 -15.81
N PHE A 412 17.09 -9.21 -16.01
CA PHE A 412 15.91 -8.87 -15.22
C PHE A 412 14.66 -9.61 -15.70
N ASN A 413 14.54 -9.94 -16.99
CA ASN A 413 13.38 -10.67 -17.51
C ASN A 413 13.27 -12.04 -16.81
N SER A 414 12.26 -12.16 -15.95
CA SER A 414 12.06 -13.32 -15.06
C SER A 414 10.88 -14.15 -15.51
N ILE A 415 9.81 -13.52 -15.99
CA ILE A 415 8.56 -14.19 -16.37
C ILE A 415 8.01 -13.61 -17.68
N ASN A 416 7.72 -14.49 -18.64
CA ASN A 416 7.05 -14.14 -19.88
C ASN A 416 5.64 -14.76 -19.93
N ILE A 417 4.62 -13.94 -20.17
CA ILE A 417 3.24 -14.39 -20.39
C ILE A 417 2.99 -14.43 -21.89
N VAL A 418 3.04 -15.62 -22.48
CA VAL A 418 2.93 -15.84 -23.92
C VAL A 418 1.46 -16.07 -24.29
N ILE A 419 0.97 -15.26 -25.23
CA ILE A 419 -0.36 -15.34 -25.81
C ILE A 419 -0.22 -15.77 -27.26
N THR A 420 -0.86 -16.87 -27.64
CA THR A 420 -0.86 -17.38 -29.01
C THR A 420 -2.31 -17.63 -29.47
N PRO A 421 -2.79 -17.09 -30.59
CA PRO A 421 -4.14 -17.38 -31.08
C PRO A 421 -4.27 -18.85 -31.52
N VAL A 422 -5.41 -19.48 -31.21
CA VAL A 422 -5.65 -20.94 -31.42
C VAL A 422 -5.94 -21.29 -32.88
N CYS A 423 -6.81 -20.53 -33.55
CA CYS A 423 -7.25 -20.84 -34.92
C CYS A 423 -7.05 -19.62 -35.81
N ARG A 424 -6.19 -19.76 -36.82
CA ARG A 424 -6.09 -18.86 -37.99
C ARG A 424 -6.41 -19.54 -39.31
N ILE A 425 -6.49 -20.87 -39.32
CA ILE A 425 -6.55 -21.69 -40.54
C ILE A 425 -7.93 -21.62 -41.22
N ALA A 426 -8.93 -21.01 -40.59
CA ALA A 426 -10.24 -20.75 -41.20
C ALA A 426 -10.31 -19.41 -41.97
N GLU A 427 -9.21 -18.65 -42.06
CA GLU A 427 -9.20 -17.36 -42.77
C GLU A 427 -9.35 -17.50 -44.30
N SER A 428 -8.96 -18.64 -44.90
CA SER A 428 -9.10 -18.86 -46.34
C SER A 428 -10.46 -19.40 -46.79
N ASP A 429 -11.20 -20.07 -45.91
CA ASP A 429 -12.38 -20.86 -46.33
C ASP A 429 -13.73 -20.22 -45.95
N PHE A 430 -13.72 -19.16 -45.12
CA PHE A 430 -14.94 -18.47 -44.65
C PHE A 430 -15.03 -16.99 -45.07
N SER A 431 -14.05 -16.45 -45.80
CA SER A 431 -14.03 -15.06 -46.26
C SER A 431 -14.81 -14.84 -47.56
N HIS A 432 -16.12 -15.14 -47.52
CA HIS A 432 -17.06 -14.66 -48.54
C HIS A 432 -17.87 -13.41 -48.12
N ASP A 433 -17.81 -12.99 -46.85
CA ASP A 433 -18.47 -11.77 -46.38
C ASP A 433 -17.45 -10.72 -45.93
N ALA A 434 -17.09 -9.83 -46.85
CA ALA A 434 -16.11 -8.75 -46.65
C ALA A 434 -16.61 -7.58 -45.76
N ASP A 435 -17.84 -7.64 -45.22
CA ASP A 435 -18.51 -6.51 -44.56
C ASP A 435 -18.76 -6.66 -43.04
N THR A 436 -18.39 -7.78 -42.41
CA THR A 436 -18.48 -7.90 -40.95
C THR A 436 -17.12 -7.72 -40.27
N ALA A 437 -16.96 -6.60 -39.56
CA ALA A 437 -15.81 -6.38 -38.68
C ALA A 437 -15.59 -7.61 -37.79
N HIS A 438 -14.40 -8.20 -37.84
CA HIS A 438 -14.08 -9.40 -37.07
C HIS A 438 -14.27 -9.16 -35.58
N ASP A 439 -15.19 -9.91 -34.98
CA ASP A 439 -15.48 -9.84 -33.55
C ASP A 439 -14.46 -10.66 -32.76
N TYR A 440 -13.33 -10.03 -32.42
CA TYR A 440 -12.24 -10.63 -31.65
C TYR A 440 -12.67 -11.11 -30.25
N SER A 441 -13.85 -10.71 -29.76
CA SER A 441 -14.36 -11.20 -28.48
C SER A 441 -14.69 -12.70 -28.49
N LYS A 442 -15.01 -13.24 -29.69
CA LYS A 442 -15.33 -14.65 -29.92
C LYS A 442 -14.11 -15.51 -30.29
N SER A 443 -12.95 -14.90 -30.51
CA SER A 443 -11.70 -15.61 -30.77
C SER A 443 -11.19 -16.33 -29.52
N PHE A 444 -10.34 -17.33 -29.69
CA PHE A 444 -9.72 -18.08 -28.59
C PHE A 444 -8.19 -17.99 -28.68
N TYR A 445 -7.57 -17.85 -27.50
CA TYR A 445 -6.13 -17.69 -27.35
C TYR A 445 -5.60 -18.69 -26.33
N VAL A 446 -4.43 -19.26 -26.61
CA VAL A 446 -3.65 -20.03 -25.65
C VAL A 446 -2.79 -19.06 -24.87
N VAL A 447 -2.92 -19.07 -23.55
CA VAL A 447 -2.07 -18.31 -22.62
C VAL A 447 -1.17 -19.30 -21.87
N ARG A 448 0.13 -19.02 -21.86
CA ARG A 448 1.13 -19.80 -21.13
C ARG A 448 2.11 -18.87 -20.42
N VAL A 449 2.35 -19.11 -19.13
CA VAL A 449 3.38 -18.43 -18.35
C VAL A 449 4.68 -19.22 -18.45
N MET A 450 5.78 -18.56 -18.81
CA MET A 450 7.11 -19.13 -18.90
C MET A 450 8.03 -18.40 -17.93
N SER A 451 8.57 -19.13 -16.96
CA SER A 451 9.56 -18.61 -16.01
C SER A 451 10.99 -18.81 -16.52
N LYS A 452 11.91 -17.94 -16.10
CA LYS A 452 13.35 -18.09 -16.33
C LYS A 452 13.84 -19.44 -15.80
N PRO A 453 14.81 -20.10 -16.46
CA PRO A 453 15.45 -21.30 -15.93
C PRO A 453 15.99 -21.05 -14.52
N GLY A 454 15.64 -21.92 -13.56
CA GLY A 454 15.98 -21.75 -12.14
C GLY A 454 14.93 -21.04 -11.29
N LEU A 455 13.86 -20.49 -11.89
CA LEU A 455 12.67 -20.06 -11.15
C LEU A 455 11.62 -21.18 -11.10
N PRO A 456 10.91 -21.35 -9.97
CA PRO A 456 9.82 -22.31 -9.88
C PRO A 456 8.63 -21.94 -10.78
N GLU A 457 7.97 -22.96 -11.32
CA GLU A 457 6.69 -22.80 -12.02
C GLU A 457 5.54 -22.71 -11.01
N LEU A 458 5.08 -21.50 -10.73
CA LEU A 458 4.14 -21.25 -9.64
C LEU A 458 2.71 -20.96 -10.08
N SER A 459 2.54 -20.30 -11.22
CA SER A 459 1.20 -20.04 -11.71
C SER A 459 0.60 -21.33 -12.27
N PRO A 460 -0.67 -21.66 -12.00
CA PRO A 460 -1.39 -22.73 -12.70
C PRO A 460 -1.37 -22.53 -14.22
N SER A 461 -1.09 -21.31 -14.68
CA SER A 461 -0.94 -20.92 -16.08
C SER A 461 0.42 -21.27 -16.70
N SER A 462 1.33 -21.94 -15.96
CA SER A 462 2.50 -22.61 -16.56
C SER A 462 2.05 -23.66 -17.58
N THR A 463 0.96 -24.36 -17.26
CA THR A 463 0.24 -25.21 -18.21
C THR A 463 -0.57 -24.32 -19.18
N PRO A 464 -0.47 -24.54 -20.51
CA PRO A 464 -1.23 -23.76 -21.49
C PRO A 464 -2.74 -23.80 -21.21
N LYS A 465 -3.40 -22.64 -21.19
CA LYS A 465 -4.85 -22.51 -21.01
C LYS A 465 -5.48 -21.81 -22.19
N VAL A 466 -6.65 -22.30 -22.61
CA VAL A 466 -7.44 -21.66 -23.67
C VAL A 466 -8.39 -20.64 -23.04
N ILE A 467 -8.30 -19.39 -23.47
CA ILE A 467 -9.04 -18.25 -22.94
C ILE A 467 -9.77 -17.56 -24.11
N SER A 468 -11.01 -17.13 -23.88
CA SER A 468 -11.77 -16.35 -24.86
C SER A 468 -11.21 -14.94 -24.98
N GLY A 469 -11.28 -14.35 -26.18
CA GLY A 469 -10.83 -12.99 -26.46
C GLY A 469 -11.50 -11.95 -25.57
N LYS A 470 -12.80 -12.14 -25.27
CA LYS A 470 -13.55 -11.30 -24.32
C LYS A 470 -12.88 -11.17 -22.94
N ASN A 471 -12.33 -12.26 -22.41
CA ASN A 471 -11.77 -12.31 -21.05
C ASN A 471 -10.24 -12.30 -21.01
N LEU A 472 -9.59 -12.34 -22.19
CA LEU A 472 -8.15 -12.48 -22.32
C LEU A 472 -7.39 -11.38 -21.58
N ALA A 473 -7.76 -10.12 -21.80
CA ALA A 473 -7.03 -8.99 -21.24
C ALA A 473 -7.13 -8.93 -19.71
N ALA A 474 -8.32 -9.14 -19.14
CA ALA A 474 -8.51 -9.19 -17.70
C ALA A 474 -7.74 -10.34 -17.05
N TYR A 475 -7.73 -11.52 -17.69
CA TYR A 475 -7.01 -12.69 -17.22
C TYR A 475 -5.48 -12.47 -17.24
N VAL A 476 -4.94 -11.99 -18.36
CA VAL A 476 -3.50 -11.71 -18.52
C VAL A 476 -3.05 -10.61 -17.56
N ARG A 477 -3.86 -9.57 -17.34
CA ARG A 477 -3.57 -8.52 -16.35
C ARG A 477 -3.36 -9.10 -14.96
N ILE A 478 -4.24 -10.00 -14.50
CA ILE A 478 -4.14 -10.62 -13.17
C ILE A 478 -2.88 -11.46 -13.06
N LEU A 479 -2.58 -12.26 -14.08
CA LEU A 479 -1.34 -13.03 -14.14
C LEU A 479 -0.11 -12.12 -14.08
N ALA A 480 -0.12 -10.99 -14.77
CA ALA A 480 0.97 -10.04 -14.78
C ALA A 480 1.19 -9.37 -13.41
N ILE A 481 0.11 -9.01 -12.69
CA ILE A 481 0.22 -8.48 -11.32
C ILE A 481 0.83 -9.53 -10.38
N ASN A 482 0.29 -10.75 -10.39
CA ASN A 482 0.78 -11.83 -9.52
C ASN A 482 2.25 -12.18 -9.83
N ALA A 483 2.61 -12.27 -11.11
CA ALA A 483 3.98 -12.47 -11.55
C ALA A 483 4.89 -11.32 -11.11
N SER A 484 4.43 -10.06 -11.18
CA SER A 484 5.21 -8.90 -10.75
C SER A 484 5.47 -8.94 -9.24
N VAL A 485 4.45 -9.21 -8.42
CA VAL A 485 4.58 -9.38 -6.97
C VAL A 485 5.53 -10.54 -6.65
N PHE A 486 5.44 -11.65 -7.38
CA PHE A 486 6.35 -12.77 -7.21
C PHE A 486 7.81 -12.39 -7.51
N SER A 487 8.06 -11.73 -8.65
CA SER A 487 9.42 -11.30 -9.02
C SER A 487 10.02 -10.33 -8.01
N LEU A 488 9.21 -9.42 -7.45
CA LEU A 488 9.64 -8.49 -6.41
C LEU A 488 9.96 -9.21 -5.09
N ALA A 489 9.17 -10.23 -4.72
CA ALA A 489 9.45 -11.05 -3.54
C ALA A 489 10.68 -11.95 -3.71
N TRP A 490 10.98 -12.37 -4.95
CA TRP A 490 12.07 -13.28 -5.27
C TRP A 490 13.43 -12.57 -5.40
N ASN A 491 13.46 -11.41 -6.06
CA ASN A 491 14.71 -10.68 -6.35
C ASN A 491 15.19 -9.86 -5.13
N ARG A 492 15.66 -10.58 -4.10
CA ARG A 492 16.17 -10.02 -2.82
C ARG A 492 17.56 -9.40 -2.89
N GLU A 493 18.22 -9.35 -4.04
CA GLU A 493 19.58 -8.80 -4.17
C GLU A 493 19.68 -7.32 -3.71
N GLY A 494 18.54 -6.62 -3.57
CA GLY A 494 18.43 -5.26 -3.00
C GLY A 494 17.81 -5.15 -1.60
N GLY A 495 17.55 -6.26 -0.90
CA GLY A 495 16.87 -6.29 0.40
C GLY A 495 15.41 -6.75 0.35
N GLU A 496 14.68 -6.62 1.47
CA GLU A 496 13.25 -6.90 1.53
C GLU A 496 12.48 -5.94 0.59
N HIS A 497 11.65 -6.45 -0.31
CA HIS A 497 10.73 -5.61 -1.06
C HIS A 497 9.67 -5.01 -0.11
N ILE A 498 9.62 -3.68 -0.06
CA ILE A 498 8.70 -2.93 0.78
C ILE A 498 7.66 -2.30 -0.15
N SER A 499 6.38 -2.63 0.04
CA SER A 499 5.28 -2.00 -0.69
C SER A 499 5.17 -0.52 -0.34
N SER A 500 4.50 0.26 -1.18
CA SER A 500 4.38 1.71 -1.00
C SER A 500 3.70 2.04 0.33
N TRP A 501 2.65 1.28 0.69
CA TRP A 501 1.95 1.44 1.96
C TRP A 501 2.82 1.15 3.18
N ARG A 502 3.65 0.09 3.14
CA ARG A 502 4.59 -0.22 4.22
C ARG A 502 5.67 0.85 4.35
N ASN A 503 6.19 1.34 3.23
CA ASN A 503 7.18 2.40 3.26
C ASN A 503 6.61 3.67 3.93
N ARG A 504 5.38 4.05 3.55
CA ARG A 504 4.65 5.17 4.17
C ARG A 504 4.45 4.96 5.67
N LEU A 505 4.03 3.78 6.10
CA LEU A 505 3.90 3.46 7.53
C LEU A 505 5.24 3.60 8.27
N ARG A 506 6.33 3.05 7.71
CA ARG A 506 7.68 3.16 8.29
C ARG A 506 8.14 4.62 8.40
N GLU A 507 7.83 5.47 7.42
CA GLU A 507 8.14 6.90 7.48
C GLU A 507 7.37 7.63 8.59
N ILE A 508 6.07 7.32 8.76
CA ILE A 508 5.27 7.88 9.86
C ILE A 508 5.85 7.46 11.21
N LYS A 509 6.20 6.17 11.37
CA LYS A 509 6.85 5.66 12.60
C LYS A 509 8.18 6.36 12.87
N ARG A 510 9.06 6.47 11.87
CA ARG A 510 10.33 7.21 11.98
C ARG A 510 10.14 8.66 12.37
N LEU A 511 9.14 9.34 11.81
CA LEU A 511 8.84 10.73 12.17
C LEU A 511 8.33 10.83 13.62
N ARG A 512 7.46 9.91 14.04
CA ARG A 512 6.95 9.82 15.42
C ARG A 512 8.08 9.61 16.42
N ASP A 513 8.93 8.62 16.19
CA ASP A 513 10.02 8.25 17.09
C ASP A 513 11.02 9.40 17.24
N ARG A 514 11.34 10.10 16.14
CA ARG A 514 12.19 11.28 16.16
C ARG A 514 11.62 12.39 17.04
N VAL A 515 10.33 12.70 16.89
CA VAL A 515 9.67 13.76 17.67
C VAL A 515 9.61 13.38 19.14
N MET A 516 9.32 12.12 19.46
CA MET A 516 9.33 11.61 20.82
C MET A 516 10.72 11.66 21.46
N ALA A 517 11.77 11.28 20.73
CA ALA A 517 13.16 11.36 21.20
C ALA A 517 13.63 12.82 21.43
N SER A 518 13.22 13.75 20.56
CA SER A 518 13.53 15.17 20.77
C SER A 518 12.88 15.72 22.05
N ARG A 519 11.66 15.26 22.38
CA ARG A 519 10.95 15.68 23.60
C ARG A 519 11.63 15.16 24.86
N THR A 520 12.04 13.90 24.91
CA THR A 520 12.77 13.37 26.08
C THR A 520 14.08 14.13 26.31
N SER A 521 14.85 14.43 25.25
CA SER A 521 16.07 15.23 25.39
C SER A 521 15.85 16.66 25.89
N SER A 522 14.71 17.28 25.56
CA SER A 522 14.36 18.63 26.03
C SER A 522 13.93 18.66 27.51
N VAL A 523 13.36 17.57 28.03
CA VAL A 523 12.94 17.46 29.43
C VAL A 523 14.17 17.31 30.32
N ASP A 524 15.15 16.48 29.95
CA ASP A 524 16.40 16.29 30.69
C ASP A 524 17.26 17.57 30.75
N ALA A 525 17.23 18.39 29.69
CA ALA A 525 17.89 19.70 29.68
C ALA A 525 17.20 20.74 30.58
N SER A 526 15.89 20.58 30.85
CA SER A 526 15.13 21.48 31.72
C SER A 526 15.22 21.11 33.21
N GLU A 527 15.41 19.84 33.55
CA GLU A 527 15.62 19.40 34.94
C GLU A 527 17.03 19.70 35.47
N SER A 528 18.03 19.82 34.59
CA SER A 528 19.40 20.19 34.95
C SER A 528 19.62 21.71 35.14
N GLY A 529 18.61 22.54 34.85
CA GLY A 529 18.69 24.01 34.93
C GLY A 529 18.16 24.65 36.22
N PHE A 530 17.56 23.88 37.14
CA PHE A 530 16.96 24.42 38.38
C PHE A 530 17.85 24.23 39.62
N LEU A 531 19.10 24.69 39.55
CA LEU A 531 19.92 24.94 40.75
C LEU A 531 20.60 26.30 40.64
N GLY A 532 19.97 27.30 41.27
CA GLY A 532 20.66 28.52 41.68
C GLY A 532 19.93 29.82 41.35
N HIS A 533 19.09 30.29 42.28
CA HIS A 533 19.21 31.63 42.88
C HIS A 533 18.10 31.84 43.93
N ARG A 534 18.43 31.56 45.20
CA ARG A 534 17.69 32.13 46.34
C ARG A 534 18.20 33.55 46.57
N ARG A 535 17.31 34.55 46.58
CA ARG A 535 17.56 35.81 47.28
C ARG A 535 16.34 36.21 48.11
N ASN A 536 16.62 36.45 49.39
CA ASN A 536 15.74 36.80 50.49
C ASN A 536 14.84 38.02 50.23
N THR A 537 13.62 37.99 50.76
CA THR A 537 13.10 39.03 51.68
C THR A 537 12.06 38.41 52.63
N ARG A 538 12.31 38.51 53.94
CA ARG A 538 11.39 38.20 55.07
C ARG A 538 10.46 39.39 55.32
N THR A 539 9.25 39.13 55.84
CA THR A 539 8.73 39.67 57.14
C THR A 539 7.33 39.10 57.48
N ASN A 540 7.23 38.49 58.67
CA ASN A 540 6.16 38.39 59.71
C ASN A 540 4.68 38.21 59.26
N ILE A 541 3.84 37.39 59.90
CA ILE A 541 3.40 37.43 61.32
C ILE A 541 2.81 36.05 61.75
N HIS A 542 3.06 35.72 63.02
CA HIS A 542 2.55 34.61 63.87
C HIS A 542 1.01 34.50 63.98
N VAL A 543 0.47 33.27 64.11
CA VAL A 543 -0.47 32.86 65.18
C VAL A 543 -0.28 31.36 65.49
N GLU A 544 -0.14 31.05 66.78
CA GLU A 544 -0.04 29.74 67.46
C GLU A 544 -1.35 28.92 67.35
N ASP A 545 -1.31 27.61 67.05
CA ASP A 545 -1.16 26.44 67.96
C ASP A 545 -2.49 26.02 68.64
N GLU A 546 -3.02 24.85 68.26
CA GLU A 546 -3.51 23.82 69.21
C GLU A 546 -4.08 22.56 68.51
N MET A 547 -3.79 21.42 69.15
CA MET A 547 -4.11 20.04 68.79
C MET A 547 -5.61 19.71 68.84
N ALA A 548 -6.07 18.84 67.93
CA ALA A 548 -7.03 17.77 68.27
C ALA A 548 -7.01 16.63 67.24
N SER A 549 -6.50 15.50 67.67
CA SER A 549 -6.66 14.19 67.04
C SER A 549 -8.09 13.69 67.17
N GLN A 550 -8.77 13.41 66.05
CA GLN A 550 -9.87 12.43 66.02
C GLN A 550 -9.98 11.76 64.64
N ARG A 551 -9.82 10.43 64.66
CA ARG A 551 -10.01 9.50 63.55
C ARG A 551 -11.42 9.60 62.99
N VAL A 552 -11.55 9.70 61.66
CA VAL A 552 -12.58 8.99 60.90
C VAL A 552 -11.97 8.52 59.58
N GLN A 553 -11.71 7.21 59.48
CA GLN A 553 -11.58 6.53 58.20
C GLN A 553 -12.97 6.54 57.54
N MET A 554 -13.15 7.33 56.48
CA MET A 554 -14.19 7.06 55.48
C MET A 554 -13.50 6.81 54.15
N ARG A 555 -13.55 5.56 53.70
CA ARG A 555 -13.40 5.18 52.30
C ARG A 555 -14.50 5.88 51.49
N PRO A 556 -14.20 6.46 50.32
CA PRO A 556 -15.13 6.41 49.21
C PRO A 556 -14.84 5.12 48.45
N ASP A 557 -15.72 4.13 48.63
CA ASP A 557 -15.93 3.07 47.65
C ASP A 557 -16.28 3.73 46.31
N MET A 558 -15.33 3.73 45.39
CA MET A 558 -15.53 3.79 43.94
C MET A 558 -14.52 2.81 43.32
N GLY A 559 -14.55 1.58 43.83
CA GLY A 559 -14.07 0.41 43.12
C GLY A 559 -15.11 0.04 42.07
N GLY A 560 -14.97 0.59 40.88
CA GLY A 560 -15.55 0.06 39.66
C GLY A 560 -14.40 -0.15 38.69
N ASP A 561 -14.14 -1.41 38.35
CA ASP A 561 -13.10 -1.89 37.46
C ASP A 561 -12.83 -0.96 36.27
N TRP A 562 -11.67 -0.32 36.26
CA TRP A 562 -11.07 0.21 35.04
C TRP A 562 -9.67 -0.38 34.94
N ASN A 563 -9.62 -1.67 34.62
CA ASN A 563 -8.46 -2.21 33.96
C ASN A 563 -8.20 -1.34 32.72
N ALA A 564 -7.08 -0.63 32.72
CA ALA A 564 -6.50 -0.03 31.54
C ALA A 564 -5.94 -1.11 30.57
N ASP A 565 -6.43 -2.35 30.67
CA ASP A 565 -6.23 -3.44 29.72
C ASP A 565 -7.30 -3.36 28.63
N ASN A 566 -7.39 -2.22 27.94
CA ASN A 566 -8.04 -2.22 26.64
C ASN A 566 -7.13 -3.00 25.71
N THR A 567 -7.44 -4.28 25.49
CA THR A 567 -6.75 -5.09 24.48
C THR A 567 -6.86 -4.37 23.12
N ILE A 568 -5.83 -4.48 22.27
CA ILE A 568 -5.77 -3.85 20.95
C ILE A 568 -7.02 -4.23 20.13
N SER A 569 -7.49 -5.46 20.32
CA SER A 569 -8.75 -6.00 19.79
C SER A 569 -9.98 -5.14 20.15
N GLN A 570 -10.11 -4.63 21.37
CA GLN A 570 -11.23 -3.77 21.77
C GLN A 570 -11.12 -2.36 21.22
N ALA A 571 -9.91 -1.84 21.03
CA ALA A 571 -9.67 -0.52 20.44
C ALA A 571 -9.94 -0.49 18.92
N LEU A 572 -9.90 -1.65 18.26
CA LEU A 572 -10.13 -1.83 16.81
C LEU A 572 -11.54 -2.34 16.47
N ASP A 573 -12.47 -2.33 17.42
CA ASP A 573 -13.87 -2.69 17.18
C ASP A 573 -14.65 -1.54 16.54
N PHE A 574 -14.85 -1.60 15.23
CA PHE A 574 -15.57 -0.55 14.51
C PHE A 574 -17.08 -0.61 14.74
N SER A 575 -17.64 -1.72 15.23
CA SER A 575 -19.09 -1.84 15.45
C SER A 575 -19.64 -0.77 16.41
N ARG A 576 -18.78 -0.19 17.24
CA ARG A 576 -19.10 0.94 18.13
C ARG A 576 -19.56 2.20 17.39
N TRP A 577 -19.22 2.37 16.12
CA TRP A 577 -19.62 3.53 15.30
C TRP A 577 -21.02 3.38 14.68
N THR A 578 -21.63 2.19 14.78
CA THR A 578 -22.93 1.86 14.16
C THR A 578 -24.01 1.44 15.16
N ARG A 579 -23.66 1.25 16.43
CA ARG A 579 -24.60 0.83 17.48
C ARG A 579 -25.48 1.96 17.98
#